data_AF-A0A0K8SDG2-F1
#
_entry.id   AF-A0A0K8SDG2-F1
#
_cell.length_a   1.000
_cell.length_b   1.000
_cell.length_c   1.000
_cell.angle_alpha   90.00
_cell.angle_beta   90.00
_cell.angle_gamma   90.00
#
_symmetry.space_group_name_H-M   'P 1'
#
loop_
_entity.id
_entity.type
_entity.pdbx_description
1 polymer ?
#
loop_
_entity_poly.entity_id
_entity_poly.type
_entity_poly.pdbx_seq_one_letter_code
_entity_poly.pdbx_strand_id
1 'polypeptide(L)'
;MFQMPRNYVKKVGGRPYRNYSDCYLQEVLNLVRSKQLSIREAMKRYGIHRNVISNKLKQSPSTPQNLVSEPLDSPEVPSLGSNNILVYSSRKPGGQTALSSAEEEVICSHLIALASFGFPVTGRELRFLVQSYLNRIDREIKYFRSNLPGRDWTNLFLERHRDKLSVRMSQSVSRARAGLDQDTINNFFDNLAQELAGVPPENLWNYDESNLQDDPGSSKVIVKRGCKHPEIVKNSTKASISIMVCGNAVGTIAPVYVTYKAKNLYPTWVEGGPPYCWVII
;
A
#
# COMPACT_ATOMS: atom_id res chain seq x y z
N MET A 1 -16.41 -22.84 2.57
CA MET A 1 -15.59 -21.73 3.10
C MET A 1 -14.12 -22.11 2.88
N PHE A 2 -13.50 -21.67 1.77
CA PHE A 2 -12.13 -22.06 1.44
C PHE A 2 -11.15 -21.26 2.31
N GLN A 3 -10.58 -21.93 3.31
CA GLN A 3 -9.53 -21.38 4.16
C GLN A 3 -8.27 -21.22 3.31
N MET A 4 -7.87 -19.98 3.02
CA MET A 4 -6.63 -19.72 2.28
C MET A 4 -5.43 -20.32 3.04
N PRO A 5 -4.49 -21.00 2.35
CA PRO A 5 -3.31 -21.53 3.00
C PRO A 5 -2.52 -20.36 3.60
N ARG A 6 -2.32 -20.41 4.92
CA ARG A 6 -1.48 -19.45 5.65
C ARG A 6 -0.07 -19.51 5.07
N ASN A 7 0.32 -18.50 4.29
CA ASN A 7 1.71 -18.31 3.88
C ASN A 7 2.55 -18.17 5.14
N TYR A 8 3.34 -19.19 5.45
CA TYR A 8 4.27 -19.16 6.57
C TYR A 8 5.37 -18.14 6.27
N VAL A 9 5.28 -16.97 6.92
CA VAL A 9 6.38 -15.99 6.94
C VAL A 9 7.37 -16.45 8.00
N LYS A 10 8.58 -16.84 7.57
CA LYS A 10 9.67 -17.18 8.48
C LYS A 10 9.92 -15.99 9.41
N LYS A 11 9.86 -16.22 10.73
CA LYS A 11 10.26 -15.21 11.73
C LYS A 11 11.74 -14.88 11.51
N VAL A 12 12.03 -13.65 11.11
CA VAL A 12 13.40 -13.14 11.01
C VAL A 12 14.00 -13.17 12.42
N GLY A 13 15.15 -13.81 12.59
CA GLY A 13 15.83 -13.94 13.89
C GLY A 13 15.68 -15.27 14.62
N GLY A 14 14.95 -16.26 14.08
CA GLY A 14 14.76 -17.57 14.72
C GLY A 14 16.00 -18.48 14.81
N ARG A 15 17.12 -18.10 14.17
CA ARG A 15 18.41 -18.77 14.34
C ARG A 15 19.29 -17.89 15.24
N PRO A 16 19.73 -18.37 16.42
CA PRO A 16 20.66 -17.63 17.26
C PRO A 16 22.04 -17.64 16.59
N TYR A 17 22.26 -16.72 15.67
CA TYR A 17 23.56 -16.53 15.01
C TYR A 17 24.60 -15.88 15.94
N ARG A 18 24.19 -15.46 17.14
CA ARG A 18 24.96 -14.57 18.01
C ARG A 18 24.74 -14.91 19.50
N ASN A 19 25.77 -15.43 20.15
CA ASN A 19 25.77 -15.81 21.57
C ASN A 19 26.58 -14.84 22.46
N TYR A 20 26.92 -13.65 21.98
CA TYR A 20 27.73 -12.66 22.71
C TYR A 20 27.22 -11.23 22.46
N SER A 21 27.25 -10.39 23.49
CA SER A 21 26.91 -8.96 23.42
C SER A 21 28.01 -8.15 22.71
N ASP A 22 27.66 -6.97 22.20
CA ASP A 22 28.61 -6.09 21.51
C ASP A 22 29.70 -5.54 22.44
N CYS A 23 29.38 -5.19 23.69
CA CYS A 23 30.34 -4.71 24.68
C CYS A 23 31.37 -5.79 25.04
N TYR A 24 30.90 -7.02 25.25
CA TYR A 24 31.74 -8.17 25.57
C TYR A 24 32.72 -8.51 24.42
N LEU A 25 32.25 -8.40 23.17
CA LEU A 25 33.14 -8.54 22.01
C LEU A 25 34.20 -7.44 21.94
N GLN A 26 33.86 -6.18 22.25
CA GLN A 26 34.82 -5.07 22.22
C GLN A 26 35.90 -5.18 23.30
N GLU A 27 35.54 -5.61 24.50
CA GLU A 27 36.50 -5.87 25.58
C GLU A 27 37.51 -6.95 25.15
N VAL A 28 37.03 -8.08 24.61
CA VAL A 28 37.89 -9.15 24.07
C VAL A 28 38.79 -8.65 22.94
N LEU A 29 38.27 -7.81 22.04
CA LEU A 29 39.07 -7.20 20.97
C LEU A 29 40.16 -6.27 21.52
N ASN A 30 39.88 -5.53 22.59
CA ASN A 30 40.85 -4.64 23.25
C ASN A 30 41.95 -5.44 23.96
N LEU A 31 41.61 -6.51 24.67
CA LEU A 31 42.58 -7.42 25.30
C LEU A 31 43.52 -8.10 24.28
N VAL A 32 42.97 -8.43 23.10
CA VAL A 32 43.77 -9.00 22.00
C VAL A 32 44.64 -7.93 21.31
N ARG A 33 44.14 -6.70 21.18
CA ARG A 33 44.92 -5.55 20.64
C ARG A 33 46.06 -5.14 21.58
N SER A 34 45.82 -5.13 22.88
CA SER A 34 46.84 -4.84 23.91
C SER A 34 47.85 -5.98 24.11
N LYS A 35 47.72 -7.08 23.34
CA LYS A 35 48.53 -8.31 23.43
C LYS A 35 48.47 -9.01 24.80
N GLN A 36 47.46 -8.70 25.62
CA GLN A 36 47.24 -9.37 26.90
C GLN A 36 46.64 -10.77 26.74
N LEU A 37 45.92 -11.03 25.63
CA LEU A 37 45.43 -12.37 25.27
C LEU A 37 45.73 -12.72 23.82
N SER A 38 46.03 -14.01 23.56
CA SER A 38 46.04 -14.53 22.19
C SER A 38 44.61 -14.79 21.68
N ILE A 39 44.40 -14.74 20.35
CA ILE A 39 43.07 -15.04 19.75
C ILE A 39 42.57 -16.43 20.15
N ARG A 40 43.47 -17.42 20.28
CA ARG A 40 43.12 -18.80 20.67
C ARG A 40 42.69 -18.88 22.13
N GLU A 41 43.34 -18.12 22.98
CA GLU A 41 43.03 -18.04 24.41
C GLU A 41 41.73 -17.26 24.66
N ALA A 42 41.49 -16.19 23.89
CA ALA A 42 40.24 -15.45 23.90
C ALA A 42 39.05 -16.34 23.50
N MET A 43 39.23 -17.20 22.50
CA MET A 43 38.21 -18.19 22.11
C MET A 43 37.90 -19.17 23.24
N LYS A 44 38.93 -19.66 23.94
CA LYS A 44 38.75 -20.62 25.03
C LYS A 44 38.09 -20.00 26.26
N ARG A 45 38.46 -18.75 26.60
CA ARG A 45 38.00 -18.06 27.81
C ARG A 45 36.63 -17.39 27.64
N TYR A 46 36.34 -16.85 26.45
CA TYR A 46 35.14 -16.04 26.20
C TYR A 46 34.12 -16.73 25.28
N GLY A 47 34.41 -17.93 24.76
CA GLY A 47 33.48 -18.70 23.92
C GLY A 47 33.18 -18.08 22.55
N ILE A 48 33.91 -17.03 22.15
CA ILE A 48 33.77 -16.36 20.85
C ILE A 48 34.69 -17.04 19.84
N HIS A 49 34.13 -17.52 18.74
CA HIS A 49 34.90 -18.24 17.73
C HIS A 49 36.04 -17.38 17.13
N ARG A 50 37.24 -17.95 16.99
CA ARG A 50 38.47 -17.25 16.52
C ARG A 50 38.30 -16.42 15.24
N ASN A 51 37.45 -16.88 14.31
CA ASN A 51 37.22 -16.17 13.04
C ASN A 51 36.45 -14.86 13.25
N VAL A 52 35.55 -14.80 14.23
CA VAL A 52 34.81 -13.58 14.59
C VAL A 52 35.78 -12.53 15.09
N ILE A 53 36.65 -12.90 16.04
CA ILE A 53 37.68 -12.03 16.62
C ILE A 53 38.63 -11.54 15.52
N SER A 54 39.16 -12.47 14.70
CA SER A 54 40.08 -12.13 13.61
C SER A 54 39.46 -11.20 12.55
N ASN A 55 38.22 -11.46 12.13
CA ASN A 55 37.54 -10.62 11.14
C ASN A 55 37.24 -9.22 11.68
N LYS A 56 36.87 -9.11 12.95
CA LYS A 56 36.58 -7.82 13.59
C LYS A 56 37.85 -7.00 13.82
N LEU A 57 38.97 -7.62 14.16
CA LEU A 57 40.28 -6.96 14.23
C LEU A 57 40.69 -6.36 12.87
N LYS A 58 40.38 -7.05 11.76
CA LYS A 58 40.67 -6.56 10.40
C LYS A 58 39.76 -5.41 9.94
N GLN A 59 38.58 -5.24 10.55
CA GLN A 59 37.55 -4.29 10.10
C GLN A 59 37.67 -2.88 10.71
N SER A 60 38.57 -2.61 11.66
CA SER A 60 38.69 -1.26 12.28
C SER A 60 40.09 -0.65 12.20
N PRO A 61 40.21 0.53 11.57
CA PRO A 61 40.97 1.65 12.11
C PRO A 61 39.99 2.82 12.37
N SER A 62 39.52 2.94 13.61
CA SER A 62 38.85 4.16 14.09
C SER A 62 39.08 4.29 15.60
N THR A 63 40.04 5.17 15.92
CA THR A 63 40.33 5.93 17.16
C THR A 63 40.04 5.30 18.53
N PRO A 64 41.04 5.20 19.44
CA PRO A 64 40.84 4.76 20.81
C PRO A 64 40.30 5.89 21.71
N GLN A 65 39.29 5.61 22.52
CA GLN A 65 38.98 6.39 23.73
C GLN A 65 39.63 5.71 24.94
N ASN A 66 40.44 6.48 25.68
CA ASN A 66 41.09 6.09 26.94
C ASN A 66 40.06 5.77 28.02
N LEU A 67 40.20 4.61 28.68
CA LEU A 67 39.70 4.35 30.03
C LEU A 67 40.73 3.47 30.75
N VAL A 68 41.27 3.99 31.84
CA VAL A 68 42.21 3.31 32.76
C VAL A 68 41.47 2.22 33.53
N SER A 69 42.17 1.12 33.80
CA SER A 69 41.74 -0.15 34.39
C SER A 69 41.50 -0.12 35.90
N GLU A 70 40.56 -0.95 36.36
CA GLU A 70 40.67 -1.76 37.59
C GLU A 70 40.40 -3.23 37.19
N PRO A 71 41.21 -4.22 37.62
CA PRO A 71 41.05 -5.62 37.23
C PRO A 71 40.07 -6.35 38.15
N LEU A 72 38.94 -6.83 37.62
CA LEU A 72 38.03 -7.72 38.34
C LEU A 72 38.40 -9.19 38.07
N ASP A 73 38.57 -9.92 39.17
CA ASP A 73 38.82 -11.35 39.24
C ASP A 73 37.76 -12.21 38.51
N SER A 74 38.16 -13.43 38.16
CA SER A 74 37.38 -14.43 37.41
C SER A 74 36.20 -14.99 38.23
N PRO A 75 35.30 -15.82 37.66
CA PRO A 75 34.30 -15.56 36.63
C PRO A 75 32.88 -15.77 37.20
N GLU A 76 32.07 -14.72 37.29
CA GLU A 76 30.61 -14.89 37.45
C GLU A 76 29.93 -14.47 36.16
N VAL A 77 29.11 -15.36 35.60
CA VAL A 77 28.24 -15.07 34.45
C VAL A 77 27.11 -14.18 34.96
N PRO A 78 27.04 -12.88 34.62
CA PRO A 78 25.97 -12.04 35.13
C PRO A 78 24.70 -12.33 34.34
N SER A 79 23.67 -12.75 35.08
CA SER A 79 22.29 -12.89 34.62
C SER A 79 21.78 -11.60 33.96
N LEU A 80 20.96 -11.76 32.92
CA LEU A 80 20.31 -10.69 32.15
C LEU A 80 19.72 -9.59 33.06
N GLY A 81 20.42 -8.46 33.13
CA GLY A 81 19.91 -7.20 33.67
C GLY A 81 19.77 -6.20 32.52
N SER A 82 18.53 -5.87 32.20
CA SER A 82 18.15 -4.83 31.25
C SER A 82 18.75 -3.47 31.64
N ASN A 83 18.94 -2.61 30.63
CA ASN A 83 19.18 -1.16 30.71
C ASN A 83 20.64 -0.71 30.52
N ASN A 84 21.12 -0.80 29.28
CA ASN A 84 21.87 0.29 28.62
C ASN A 84 21.93 -0.01 27.12
N ILE A 85 20.99 0.55 26.36
CA ILE A 85 20.91 0.39 24.89
C ILE A 85 21.93 1.35 24.27
N LEU A 86 23.12 0.85 23.98
CA LEU A 86 23.96 1.45 22.95
C LEU A 86 23.24 1.28 21.61
N VAL A 87 22.73 2.37 21.06
CA VAL A 87 22.07 2.41 19.74
C VAL A 87 23.12 2.16 18.67
N TYR A 88 23.39 0.88 18.38
CA TYR A 88 23.97 0.52 17.10
C TYR A 88 22.97 0.91 16.02
N SER A 89 23.40 1.71 15.03
CA SER A 89 22.65 1.91 13.79
C SER A 89 22.40 0.53 13.17
N SER A 90 21.24 -0.03 13.46
CA SER A 90 20.76 -1.28 12.91
C SER A 90 20.47 -1.01 11.44
N ARG A 91 21.49 -1.19 10.58
CA ARG A 91 21.27 -1.17 9.14
C ARG A 91 20.16 -2.17 8.86
N LYS A 92 19.02 -1.66 8.35
CA LYS A 92 17.87 -2.49 8.01
C LYS A 92 18.37 -3.62 7.10
N PRO A 93 18.04 -4.89 7.38
CA PRO A 93 18.50 -5.99 6.53
C PRO A 93 17.93 -5.82 5.12
N GLY A 94 18.82 -5.70 4.13
CA GLY A 94 18.45 -5.47 2.73
C GLY A 94 19.59 -4.87 1.92
N GLY A 95 19.51 -5.00 0.59
CA GLY A 95 20.41 -4.28 -0.31
C GLY A 95 20.14 -2.77 -0.30
N GLN A 96 21.12 -1.99 -0.75
CA GLN A 96 20.95 -0.55 -0.93
C GLN A 96 19.85 -0.27 -1.96
N THR A 97 19.01 0.73 -1.69
CA THR A 97 17.96 1.16 -2.63
C THR A 97 18.58 1.67 -3.92
N ALA A 98 17.85 1.50 -5.03
CA ALA A 98 18.28 1.97 -6.35
C ALA A 98 18.40 3.49 -6.45
N LEU A 99 17.54 4.19 -5.71
CA LEU A 99 17.51 5.64 -5.58
C LEU A 99 17.92 6.02 -4.16
N SER A 100 18.47 7.22 -4.00
CA SER A 100 18.72 7.79 -2.68
C SER A 100 17.39 8.20 -2.01
N SER A 101 17.39 8.32 -0.68
CA SER A 101 16.19 8.78 0.04
C SER A 101 15.73 10.17 -0.41
N ALA A 102 16.66 11.06 -0.76
CA ALA A 102 16.35 12.40 -1.26
C ALA A 102 15.67 12.35 -2.64
N GLU A 103 16.14 11.47 -3.53
CA GLU A 103 15.51 11.27 -4.84
C GLU A 103 14.11 10.68 -4.71
N GLU A 104 13.94 9.68 -3.83
CA GLU A 104 12.62 9.10 -3.57
C GLU A 104 11.65 10.13 -3.00
N GLU A 105 12.12 11.04 -2.14
CA GLU A 105 11.30 12.12 -1.59
C GLU A 105 10.82 13.09 -2.68
N VAL A 106 11.71 13.52 -3.57
CA VAL A 106 11.34 14.40 -4.70
C VAL A 106 10.32 13.72 -5.61
N ILE A 107 10.49 12.42 -5.87
CA ILE A 107 9.52 11.66 -6.65
C ILE A 107 8.17 11.59 -5.93
N CYS A 108 8.15 11.37 -4.60
CA CYS A 108 6.92 11.39 -3.82
C CYS A 108 6.21 12.74 -3.90
N SER A 109 6.92 13.85 -3.69
CA SER A 109 6.34 15.20 -3.79
C SER A 109 5.77 15.46 -5.20
N HIS A 110 6.47 15.01 -6.24
CA HIS A 110 6.00 15.15 -7.61
C HIS A 110 4.72 14.33 -7.88
N LEU A 111 4.64 13.10 -7.38
CA LEU A 111 3.43 12.27 -7.50
C LEU A 111 2.23 12.90 -6.78
N ILE A 112 2.45 13.49 -5.61
CA ILE A 112 1.40 14.19 -4.85
C ILE A 112 0.91 15.41 -5.63
N ALA A 113 1.83 16.21 -6.19
CA ALA A 113 1.47 17.37 -6.99
C ALA A 113 0.68 16.99 -8.26
N LEU A 114 1.11 15.94 -8.98
CA LEU A 114 0.37 15.45 -10.14
C LEU A 114 -1.03 14.97 -9.76
N ALA A 115 -1.19 14.29 -8.63
CA ALA A 115 -2.48 13.88 -8.12
C ALA A 115 -3.38 15.08 -7.77
N SER A 116 -2.84 16.15 -7.15
CA SER A 116 -3.61 17.36 -6.84
C SER A 116 -4.07 18.12 -8.09
N PHE A 117 -3.30 18.04 -9.19
CA PHE A 117 -3.73 18.59 -10.49
C PHE A 117 -4.70 17.69 -11.25
N GLY A 118 -5.13 16.56 -10.68
CA GLY A 118 -6.06 15.63 -11.32
C GLY A 118 -5.41 14.65 -12.31
N PHE A 119 -4.08 14.50 -12.26
CA PHE A 119 -3.31 13.57 -13.10
C PHE A 119 -2.67 12.47 -12.24
N PRO A 120 -3.45 11.55 -11.64
CA PRO A 120 -2.90 10.47 -10.84
C PRO A 120 -2.05 9.53 -11.69
N VAL A 121 -0.89 9.14 -11.18
CA VAL A 121 0.11 8.33 -11.88
C VAL A 121 -0.06 6.86 -11.54
N THR A 122 -0.09 6.00 -12.56
CA THR A 122 -0.12 4.54 -12.38
C THR A 122 1.25 3.99 -12.00
N GLY A 123 1.28 2.80 -11.37
CA GLY A 123 2.54 2.13 -11.05
C GLY A 123 3.42 1.85 -12.28
N ARG A 124 2.85 1.76 -13.49
CA ARG A 124 3.62 1.62 -14.73
C ARG A 124 4.26 2.96 -15.15
N GLU A 125 3.52 4.05 -15.08
CA GLU A 125 4.03 5.39 -15.41
C GLU A 125 5.10 5.84 -14.42
N LEU A 126 4.97 5.52 -13.13
CA LEU A 126 6.03 5.73 -12.15
C LEU A 126 7.35 5.06 -12.58
N ARG A 127 7.29 3.85 -13.15
CA ARG A 127 8.50 3.16 -13.65
C ARG A 127 9.11 3.91 -14.83
N PHE A 128 8.29 4.45 -15.74
CA PHE A 128 8.78 5.26 -16.87
C PHE A 128 9.33 6.61 -16.41
N LEU A 129 8.72 7.23 -15.41
CA LEU A 129 9.20 8.47 -14.81
C LEU A 129 10.61 8.27 -14.25
N VAL A 130 10.81 7.19 -13.49
CA VAL A 130 12.12 6.84 -12.92
C VAL A 130 13.12 6.48 -14.00
N GLN A 131 12.73 5.73 -15.03
CA GLN A 131 13.59 5.43 -16.17
C GLN A 131 14.05 6.71 -16.88
N SER A 132 13.12 7.63 -17.15
CA SER A 132 13.41 8.93 -17.78
C SER A 132 14.34 9.78 -16.91
N TYR A 133 14.11 9.80 -15.59
CA TYR A 133 14.98 10.46 -14.63
C TYR A 133 16.40 9.90 -14.67
N LEU A 134 16.57 8.58 -14.56
CA LEU A 134 17.87 7.91 -14.59
C LEU A 134 18.63 8.15 -15.89
N ASN A 135 17.93 8.13 -17.03
CA ASN A 135 18.53 8.40 -18.33
C ASN A 135 18.98 9.87 -18.48
N ARG A 136 18.26 10.82 -17.89
CA ARG A 136 18.64 12.25 -17.93
C ARG A 136 19.85 12.57 -17.08
N ILE A 137 20.04 11.87 -15.97
CA ILE A 137 21.21 12.02 -15.09
C ILE A 137 22.38 11.11 -15.51
N ASP A 138 22.26 10.41 -16.65
CA ASP A 138 23.24 9.46 -17.19
C ASP A 138 23.71 8.41 -16.16
N ARG A 139 22.77 7.91 -15.33
CA ARG A 139 23.05 6.90 -14.29
C ARG A 139 22.46 5.56 -14.67
N GLU A 140 23.33 4.59 -14.96
CA GLU A 140 22.92 3.21 -15.21
C GLU A 140 22.81 2.38 -13.92
N ILE A 141 21.68 1.70 -13.75
CA ILE A 141 21.46 0.75 -12.66
C ILE A 141 21.51 -0.67 -13.22
N LYS A 142 22.57 -1.40 -12.90
CA LYS A 142 22.91 -2.72 -13.49
C LYS A 142 21.79 -3.77 -13.43
N TYR A 143 20.94 -3.73 -12.41
CA TYR A 143 19.83 -4.67 -12.23
C TYR A 143 18.49 -4.18 -12.83
N PHE A 144 18.44 -2.96 -13.38
CA PHE A 144 17.32 -2.48 -14.18
C PHE A 144 17.63 -2.71 -15.66
N ARG A 145 16.84 -3.57 -16.31
CA ARG A 145 16.95 -3.77 -17.76
C ARG A 145 16.57 -2.48 -18.46
N SER A 146 17.50 -1.90 -19.21
CA SER A 146 17.31 -0.61 -19.91
C SER A 146 16.90 0.53 -18.96
N ASN A 147 17.43 0.56 -17.73
CA ASN A 147 17.05 1.52 -16.67
C ASN A 147 15.56 1.55 -16.29
N LEU A 148 14.77 0.56 -16.72
CA LEU A 148 13.37 0.46 -16.32
C LEU A 148 13.26 -0.32 -15.00
N PRO A 149 12.75 0.30 -13.91
CA PRO A 149 12.54 -0.42 -12.66
C PRO A 149 11.56 -1.59 -12.84
N GLY A 150 11.69 -2.64 -12.05
CA GLY A 150 10.77 -3.78 -12.04
C GLY A 150 9.45 -3.49 -11.34
N ARG A 151 8.48 -4.42 -11.42
CA ARG A 151 7.23 -4.34 -10.65
C ARG A 151 7.49 -4.40 -9.15
N ASP A 152 8.44 -5.24 -8.73
CA ASP A 152 8.81 -5.40 -7.33
C ASP A 152 9.42 -4.11 -6.77
N TRP A 153 10.19 -3.38 -7.58
CA TRP A 153 10.71 -2.07 -7.17
C TRP A 153 9.58 -1.09 -6.86
N THR A 154 8.55 -1.02 -7.71
CA THR A 154 7.38 -0.17 -7.48
C THR A 154 6.63 -0.55 -6.20
N ASN A 155 6.42 -1.85 -5.96
CA ASN A 155 5.76 -2.32 -4.74
C ASN A 155 6.56 -1.95 -3.49
N LEU A 156 7.88 -2.16 -3.52
CA LEU A 156 8.76 -1.83 -2.40
C LEU A 156 8.87 -0.31 -2.19
N PHE A 157 8.85 0.49 -3.25
CA PHE A 157 8.82 1.96 -3.17
C PHE A 157 7.54 2.43 -2.46
N LEU A 158 6.38 1.92 -2.88
CA LEU A 158 5.09 2.26 -2.24
C LEU A 158 5.01 1.76 -0.79
N GLU A 159 5.64 0.62 -0.48
CA GLU A 159 5.71 0.12 0.90
C GLU A 159 6.60 1.00 1.79
N ARG A 160 7.71 1.52 1.26
CA ARG A 160 8.58 2.45 2.00
C ARG A 160 7.89 3.77 2.30
N HIS A 161 7.06 4.26 1.38
CA HIS A 161 6.40 5.57 1.45
C HIS A 161 4.89 5.46 1.74
N ARG A 162 4.48 4.43 2.50
CA ARG A 162 3.06 4.17 2.83
C ARG A 162 2.44 5.29 3.68
N ASP A 163 3.27 6.06 4.39
CA ASP A 163 2.88 7.26 5.12
C ASP A 163 2.42 8.41 4.21
N LYS A 164 2.88 8.44 2.95
CA LYS A 164 2.58 9.51 1.99
C LYS A 164 1.73 9.07 0.80
N LEU A 165 1.90 7.83 0.35
CA LEU A 165 1.31 7.32 -0.88
C LEU A 165 0.42 6.10 -0.61
N SER A 166 -0.73 6.05 -1.30
CA SER A 166 -1.63 4.90 -1.28
C SER A 166 -2.15 4.56 -2.68
N VAL A 167 -2.35 3.28 -2.96
CA VAL A 167 -2.91 2.81 -4.24
C VAL A 167 -4.43 2.73 -4.10
N ARG A 168 -5.15 3.44 -4.97
CA ARG A 168 -6.62 3.47 -5.04
C ARG A 168 -7.09 3.31 -6.48
N MET A 169 -8.35 2.88 -6.63
CA MET A 169 -9.02 2.91 -7.93
C MET A 169 -9.44 4.35 -8.22
N SER A 170 -8.97 4.90 -9.33
CA SER A 170 -9.41 6.22 -9.79
C SER A 170 -10.86 6.16 -10.28
N GLN A 171 -11.64 7.20 -9.99
CA GLN A 171 -12.97 7.40 -10.57
C GLN A 171 -12.89 8.53 -11.61
N SER A 172 -13.56 8.35 -12.74
CA SER A 172 -13.68 9.41 -13.74
C SER A 172 -14.69 10.45 -13.25
N VAL A 173 -14.23 11.68 -13.08
CA VAL A 173 -15.08 12.84 -12.76
C VAL A 173 -15.15 13.74 -14.00
N SER A 174 -16.31 14.30 -14.31
CA SER A 174 -16.45 15.24 -15.42
C SER A 174 -15.70 16.54 -15.12
N ARG A 175 -15.19 17.22 -16.15
CA ARG A 175 -14.47 18.51 -15.96
C ARG A 175 -15.30 19.54 -15.21
N ALA A 176 -16.60 19.61 -15.51
CA ALA A 176 -17.53 20.50 -14.83
C ALA A 176 -17.59 20.23 -13.32
N ARG A 177 -17.59 18.96 -12.89
CA ARG A 177 -17.57 18.59 -11.47
C ARG A 177 -16.21 18.85 -10.81
N ALA A 178 -15.11 18.69 -11.55
CA ALA A 178 -13.76 18.96 -11.04
C ALA A 178 -13.49 20.45 -10.79
N GLY A 179 -14.19 21.34 -11.50
CA GLY A 179 -14.11 22.79 -11.31
C GLY A 179 -15.13 23.37 -10.33
N LEU A 180 -15.85 22.54 -9.58
CA LEU A 180 -16.75 23.03 -8.53
C LEU A 180 -15.94 23.36 -7.28
N ASP A 181 -15.85 24.65 -6.99
CA ASP A 181 -15.25 25.13 -5.75
C ASP A 181 -16.23 25.00 -4.58
N GLN A 182 -15.66 24.91 -3.37
CA GLN A 182 -16.44 24.81 -2.14
C GLN A 182 -17.44 25.96 -2.00
N ASP A 183 -17.05 27.18 -2.36
CA ASP A 183 -17.91 28.36 -2.30
C ASP A 183 -19.11 28.25 -3.25
N THR A 184 -18.91 27.65 -4.43
CA THR A 184 -20.00 27.43 -5.39
C THR A 184 -21.04 26.45 -4.83
N ILE A 185 -20.56 25.39 -4.16
CA ILE A 185 -21.42 24.40 -3.51
C ILE A 185 -22.16 25.02 -2.34
N ASN A 186 -21.47 25.79 -1.48
CA ASN A 186 -22.09 26.46 -0.34
C ASN A 186 -23.16 27.46 -0.81
N ASN A 187 -22.83 28.31 -1.77
CA ASN A 187 -23.77 29.29 -2.34
C ASN A 187 -25.02 28.60 -2.93
N PHE A 188 -24.85 27.44 -3.57
CA PHE A 188 -25.99 26.66 -4.07
C PHE A 188 -26.91 26.20 -2.93
N PHE A 189 -26.35 25.64 -1.85
CA PHE A 189 -27.16 25.17 -0.72
C PHE A 189 -27.77 26.32 0.10
N ASP A 190 -27.07 27.45 0.23
CA ASP A 190 -27.58 28.64 0.92
C ASP A 190 -28.79 29.24 0.19
N ASN A 191 -28.76 29.25 -1.15
CA ASN A 191 -29.90 29.66 -1.96
C ASN A 191 -31.04 28.64 -1.93
N LEU A 192 -30.71 27.34 -2.01
CA LEU A 192 -31.69 26.27 -1.92
C LEU A 192 -32.44 26.29 -0.58
N ALA A 193 -31.74 26.56 0.53
CA ALA A 193 -32.35 26.66 1.85
C ALA A 193 -33.35 27.82 1.95
N GLN A 194 -33.08 28.94 1.26
CA GLN A 194 -34.02 30.07 1.18
C GLN A 194 -35.27 29.72 0.37
N GLU A 195 -35.10 29.09 -0.79
CA GLU A 195 -36.23 28.68 -1.65
C GLU A 195 -37.10 27.59 -1.02
N LEU A 196 -36.50 26.72 -0.19
CA LEU A 196 -37.23 25.69 0.55
C LEU A 196 -37.90 26.21 1.83
N ALA A 197 -37.71 27.48 2.19
CA ALA A 197 -38.29 28.04 3.41
C ALA A 197 -39.83 28.02 3.34
N GLY A 198 -40.46 27.27 4.24
CA GLY A 198 -41.92 27.12 4.31
C GLY A 198 -42.50 25.99 3.45
N VAL A 199 -41.67 25.27 2.69
CA VAL A 199 -42.11 24.04 2.01
C VAL A 199 -42.07 22.89 3.02
N PRO A 200 -43.21 22.24 3.30
CA PRO A 200 -43.22 21.15 4.26
C PRO A 200 -42.57 19.88 3.66
N PRO A 201 -41.98 18.99 4.48
CA PRO A 201 -41.24 17.83 3.99
C PRO A 201 -42.06 16.87 3.11
N GLU A 202 -43.38 16.79 3.32
CA GLU A 202 -44.28 15.98 2.49
C GLU A 202 -44.36 16.42 1.03
N ASN A 203 -44.03 17.68 0.75
CA ASN A 203 -44.04 18.28 -0.59
C ASN A 203 -42.65 18.30 -1.24
N LEU A 204 -41.61 17.88 -0.52
CA LEU A 204 -40.26 17.79 -1.06
C LEU A 204 -40.04 16.40 -1.65
N TRP A 205 -40.23 16.29 -2.96
CA TRP A 205 -40.06 15.04 -3.70
C TRP A 205 -38.70 14.99 -4.39
N ASN A 206 -37.98 13.88 -4.20
CA ASN A 206 -36.82 13.54 -5.01
C ASN A 206 -37.19 12.42 -5.98
N TYR A 207 -36.64 12.53 -7.18
CA TYR A 207 -36.92 11.63 -8.29
C TYR A 207 -35.62 11.30 -9.00
N ASP A 208 -35.31 10.01 -9.12
CA ASP A 208 -34.11 9.58 -9.83
C ASP A 208 -34.32 8.24 -10.56
N GLU A 209 -33.55 8.05 -11.63
CA GLU A 209 -33.58 6.89 -12.49
C GLU A 209 -32.41 5.95 -12.15
N SER A 210 -32.74 4.72 -11.77
CA SER A 210 -31.76 3.66 -11.52
C SER A 210 -31.77 2.65 -12.65
N ASN A 211 -30.64 2.50 -13.33
CA ASN A 211 -30.46 1.52 -14.40
C ASN A 211 -29.98 0.18 -13.82
N LEU A 212 -30.78 -0.87 -14.03
CA LEU A 212 -30.42 -2.25 -13.72
C LEU A 212 -29.90 -2.93 -14.98
N GLN A 213 -28.68 -3.46 -14.90
CA GLN A 213 -28.07 -4.22 -15.99
C GLN A 213 -27.95 -5.69 -15.61
N ASP A 214 -28.33 -6.57 -16.53
CA ASP A 214 -28.17 -8.02 -16.37
C ASP A 214 -26.72 -8.49 -16.59
N ASP A 215 -25.79 -7.56 -16.88
CA ASP A 215 -24.38 -7.87 -17.05
C ASP A 215 -23.62 -7.73 -15.72
N PRO A 216 -23.20 -8.84 -15.07
CA PRO A 216 -22.35 -8.78 -13.87
C PRO A 216 -20.93 -8.25 -14.13
N GLY A 217 -20.64 -7.81 -15.36
CA GLY A 217 -19.35 -7.31 -15.78
C GLY A 217 -18.29 -8.42 -15.90
N SER A 218 -17.04 -8.01 -16.10
CA SER A 218 -15.92 -8.94 -16.20
C SER A 218 -15.54 -9.50 -14.84
N SER A 219 -15.75 -10.79 -14.63
CA SER A 219 -15.38 -11.52 -13.41
C SER A 219 -14.18 -12.43 -13.66
N LYS A 220 -13.40 -12.70 -12.60
CA LYS A 220 -12.29 -13.68 -12.67
C LYS A 220 -12.88 -15.08 -12.83
N VAL A 221 -12.70 -15.67 -14.01
CA VAL A 221 -13.14 -17.04 -14.32
C VAL A 221 -11.98 -18.03 -14.24
N ILE A 222 -12.27 -19.26 -13.86
CA ILE A 222 -11.30 -20.36 -13.87
C ILE A 222 -11.33 -20.98 -15.27
N VAL A 223 -10.22 -20.87 -15.99
CA VAL A 223 -10.08 -21.43 -17.35
C VAL A 223 -8.76 -22.15 -17.52
N LYS A 224 -8.66 -22.98 -18.56
CA LYS A 224 -7.43 -23.69 -18.91
C LYS A 224 -6.26 -22.72 -19.01
N ARG A 225 -5.13 -23.05 -18.36
CA ARG A 225 -3.90 -22.27 -18.43
C ARG A 225 -3.49 -22.07 -19.90
N GLY A 226 -3.28 -20.83 -20.31
CA GLY A 226 -2.97 -20.46 -21.70
C GLY A 226 -4.17 -20.03 -22.55
N CYS A 227 -5.40 -20.08 -22.03
CA CYS A 227 -6.56 -19.47 -22.68
C CYS A 227 -6.39 -17.95 -22.74
N LYS A 228 -6.34 -17.38 -23.95
CA LYS A 228 -6.17 -15.93 -24.18
C LYS A 228 -7.48 -15.16 -24.03
N HIS A 229 -8.59 -15.73 -24.50
CA HIS A 229 -9.90 -15.09 -24.54
C HIS A 229 -10.97 -16.04 -23.97
N PRO A 230 -11.15 -16.05 -22.64
CA PRO A 230 -12.25 -16.78 -22.03
C PRO A 230 -13.56 -16.02 -22.28
N GLU A 231 -14.49 -16.66 -22.98
CA GLU A 231 -15.79 -16.08 -23.33
C GLU A 231 -16.89 -16.66 -22.43
N ILE A 232 -17.84 -15.80 -22.03
CA ILE A 232 -19.06 -16.18 -21.32
C ILE A 232 -20.21 -15.98 -22.31
N VAL A 233 -20.87 -17.06 -22.71
CA VAL A 233 -22.05 -16.98 -23.59
C VAL A 233 -23.22 -16.40 -22.78
N LYS A 234 -23.83 -15.33 -23.30
CA LYS A 234 -24.98 -14.64 -22.69
C LYS A 234 -26.06 -14.39 -23.75
N ASN A 235 -27.32 -14.49 -23.36
CA ASN A 235 -28.47 -14.26 -24.26
C ASN A 235 -28.60 -12.78 -24.67
N SER A 236 -28.19 -11.86 -23.80
CA SER A 236 -28.07 -10.43 -24.10
C SER A 236 -26.93 -9.82 -23.28
N THR A 237 -26.13 -8.97 -23.92
CA THR A 237 -25.03 -8.23 -23.29
C THR A 237 -25.39 -6.78 -23.01
N LYS A 238 -26.57 -6.30 -23.45
CA LYS A 238 -26.97 -4.88 -23.40
C LYS A 238 -28.45 -4.67 -23.05
N ALA A 239 -29.10 -5.67 -22.46
CA ALA A 239 -30.41 -5.48 -21.87
C ALA A 239 -30.24 -4.72 -20.56
N SER A 240 -31.01 -3.66 -20.39
CA SER A 240 -31.06 -2.91 -19.15
C SER A 240 -32.50 -2.52 -18.88
N ILE A 241 -32.88 -2.59 -17.61
CA ILE A 241 -34.21 -2.24 -17.10
C ILE A 241 -34.01 -0.94 -16.33
N SER A 242 -34.75 0.08 -16.69
CA SER A 242 -34.73 1.34 -15.97
C SER A 242 -35.85 1.36 -14.95
N ILE A 243 -35.53 1.73 -13.70
CA ILE A 243 -36.51 1.89 -12.63
C ILE A 243 -36.44 3.35 -12.18
N MET A 244 -37.58 4.03 -12.24
CA MET A 244 -37.73 5.38 -11.72
C MET A 244 -38.42 5.32 -10.37
N VAL A 245 -37.75 5.85 -9.36
CA VAL A 245 -38.22 5.86 -7.98
C VAL A 245 -38.39 7.31 -7.54
N CYS A 246 -39.54 7.60 -6.95
CA CYS A 246 -39.88 8.91 -6.44
C CYS A 246 -40.22 8.78 -4.96
N GLY A 247 -39.63 9.61 -4.10
CA GLY A 247 -39.93 9.61 -2.67
C GLY A 247 -39.90 11.01 -2.09
N ASN A 248 -40.76 11.26 -1.09
CA ASN A 248 -40.76 12.51 -0.36
C ASN A 248 -39.84 12.47 0.87
N ALA A 249 -39.56 13.63 1.46
CA ALA A 249 -38.68 13.74 2.62
C ALA A 249 -39.26 13.12 3.92
N VAL A 250 -40.55 12.78 3.95
CA VAL A 250 -41.19 12.03 5.04
C VAL A 250 -40.99 10.51 4.91
N GLY A 251 -40.58 10.03 3.73
CA GLY A 251 -40.37 8.60 3.44
C GLY A 251 -41.55 7.92 2.73
N THR A 252 -42.52 8.68 2.22
CA THR A 252 -43.56 8.17 1.32
C THR A 252 -42.96 7.98 -0.07
N ILE A 253 -43.17 6.80 -0.65
CA ILE A 253 -42.69 6.46 -1.99
C ILE A 253 -43.88 6.49 -2.94
N ALA A 254 -43.76 7.20 -4.06
CA ALA A 254 -44.78 7.16 -5.11
C ALA A 254 -44.74 5.80 -5.83
N PRO A 255 -45.80 5.42 -6.55
CA PRO A 255 -45.76 4.29 -7.49
C PRO A 255 -44.45 4.22 -8.29
N VAL A 256 -43.78 3.07 -8.22
CA VAL A 256 -42.54 2.82 -8.96
C VAL A 256 -42.86 2.70 -10.45
N TYR A 257 -42.03 3.30 -11.29
CA TYR A 257 -42.13 3.18 -12.74
C TYR A 257 -41.01 2.28 -13.26
N VAL A 258 -41.36 1.22 -13.98
CA VAL A 258 -40.38 0.28 -14.57
C VAL A 258 -40.48 0.35 -16.08
N THR A 259 -39.36 0.67 -16.72
CA THR A 259 -39.22 0.75 -18.17
C THR A 259 -38.39 -0.43 -18.66
N TYR A 260 -39.03 -1.33 -19.40
CA TYR A 260 -38.38 -2.46 -20.05
C TYR A 260 -37.98 -2.08 -21.48
N LYS A 261 -36.79 -2.48 -21.91
CA LYS A 261 -36.40 -2.36 -23.32
C LYS A 261 -36.99 -3.51 -24.14
N ALA A 262 -38.28 -3.46 -24.48
CA ALA A 262 -38.98 -4.57 -25.14
C ALA A 262 -40.02 -4.09 -26.17
N LYS A 263 -40.39 -4.96 -27.12
CA LYS A 263 -41.49 -4.67 -28.06
C LYS A 263 -42.87 -5.05 -27.52
N ASN A 264 -42.92 -6.06 -26.66
CA ASN A 264 -44.13 -6.61 -26.08
C ASN A 264 -43.91 -6.78 -24.58
N LEU A 265 -44.95 -6.49 -23.80
CA LEU A 265 -44.97 -6.74 -22.36
C LEU A 265 -45.51 -8.14 -22.11
N TYR A 266 -44.75 -8.97 -21.38
CA TYR A 266 -45.20 -10.30 -20.98
C TYR A 266 -45.75 -10.27 -19.55
N PRO A 267 -46.91 -10.90 -19.26
CA PRO A 267 -47.51 -10.90 -17.92
C PRO A 267 -46.58 -11.39 -16.80
N THR A 268 -45.68 -12.33 -17.12
CA THR A 268 -44.71 -12.88 -16.17
C THR A 268 -43.68 -11.85 -15.68
N TRP A 269 -43.52 -10.71 -16.35
CA TRP A 269 -42.56 -9.67 -15.95
C TRP A 269 -43.07 -8.76 -14.84
N VAL A 270 -44.38 -8.80 -14.56
CA VAL A 270 -45.01 -8.01 -13.49
C VAL A 270 -45.35 -8.85 -12.25
N GLU A 271 -45.13 -10.16 -12.31
CA GLU A 271 -45.36 -11.08 -11.20
C GLU A 271 -44.42 -10.76 -10.03
N GLY A 272 -44.98 -10.54 -8.84
CA GLY A 272 -44.20 -10.21 -7.63
C GLY A 272 -43.63 -8.80 -7.60
N GLY A 273 -44.03 -7.92 -8.53
CA GLY A 273 -43.63 -6.52 -8.54
C GLY A 273 -44.21 -5.70 -7.36
N PRO A 274 -43.67 -4.51 -7.10
CA PRO A 274 -44.16 -3.64 -6.04
C PRO A 274 -45.63 -3.22 -6.28
N PRO A 275 -46.42 -3.03 -5.21
CA PRO A 275 -47.82 -2.64 -5.33
C PRO A 275 -47.94 -1.29 -6.05
N TYR A 276 -48.94 -1.17 -6.93
CA TYR A 276 -49.21 0.01 -7.76
C TYR A 276 -48.10 0.38 -8.77
N CYS A 277 -47.21 -0.55 -9.12
CA CYS A 277 -46.17 -0.32 -10.14
C CYS A 277 -46.75 -0.02 -11.53
N TRP A 278 -46.23 1.02 -12.18
CA TRP A 278 -46.50 1.30 -13.59
C TRP A 278 -45.41 0.70 -14.46
N VAL A 279 -45.80 0.00 -15.53
CA VAL A 279 -44.86 -0.69 -16.42
C VAL A 279 -45.02 -0.18 -17.84
N ILE A 280 -43.88 0.18 -18.44
CA ILE A 280 -43.79 0.73 -19.79
C ILE A 280 -42.75 -0.10 -20.56
N ILE A 281 -43.01 -0.34 -21.85
CA ILE A 281 -42.12 -1.06 -22.79
C ILE A 281 -41.64 -0.13 -23.91
#